data_AF-A0A1E5Q403-F1
#
_entry.id   AF-A0A1E5Q403-F1
#
_cell.length_a   1.000
_cell.length_b   1.000
_cell.length_c   1.000
_cell.angle_alpha   90.00
_cell.angle_beta   90.00
_cell.angle_gamma   90.00
#
_symmetry.space_group_name_H-M   'P 1'
#
loop_
_entity.id
_entity.type
_entity.pdbx_description
1 polymer ?
#
loop_
_entity_poly.entity_id
_entity_poly.type
_entity_poly.pdbx_seq_one_letter_code
_entity_poly.pdbx_strand_id
1 'polypeptide(L)'
;MTGVDPERIYADRGYRGHNYEGEASVMLSGHKRGLSPQMKRELKRRSAIEATIGHMKTDGRLDRNFLKGQTGDAINALLVAAGHNMRLILNALAFWLAWIMSVTEKTVKIVKTDTSRLMIRYQTSMA
;
A
#
# COMPACT_ATOMS: atom_id res chain seq x y z
N MET A 1 11.75 -23.37 -9.68
CA MET A 1 12.17 -22.21 -10.49
C MET A 1 11.25 -22.12 -11.70
N THR A 2 10.90 -20.91 -12.14
CA THR A 2 9.84 -20.66 -13.14
C THR A 2 10.20 -21.09 -14.57
N GLY A 3 11.44 -21.52 -14.83
CA GLY A 3 11.91 -21.92 -16.17
C GLY A 3 12.06 -20.77 -17.16
N VAL A 4 11.99 -19.52 -16.68
CA VAL A 4 12.10 -18.31 -17.49
C VAL A 4 13.33 -17.54 -17.04
N ASP A 5 14.23 -17.27 -17.98
CA ASP A 5 15.41 -16.45 -17.73
C ASP A 5 15.02 -14.97 -17.67
N PRO A 6 15.33 -14.27 -16.57
CA PRO A 6 14.97 -12.87 -16.43
C PRO A 6 15.87 -12.00 -17.33
N GLU A 7 15.30 -11.03 -18.04
CA GLU A 7 16.07 -10.04 -18.81
C GLU A 7 16.84 -9.06 -17.89
N ARG A 8 16.25 -8.74 -16.73
CA ARG A 8 16.78 -7.78 -15.75
C ARG A 8 16.60 -8.31 -14.34
N ILE A 9 17.66 -8.26 -13.55
CA ILE A 9 17.67 -8.68 -12.14
C ILE A 9 17.90 -7.44 -11.28
N TYR A 10 17.03 -7.21 -10.30
CA TYR A 10 17.21 -6.13 -9.34
C TYR A 10 17.71 -6.70 -8.02
N ALA A 11 18.92 -6.32 -7.60
CA ALA A 11 19.57 -6.79 -6.38
C ALA A 11 19.81 -5.66 -5.36
N ASP A 12 19.93 -6.00 -4.08
CA ASP A 12 20.21 -5.02 -3.02
C ASP A 12 21.65 -4.52 -3.07
N ARG A 13 21.94 -3.37 -2.44
CA ARG A 13 23.31 -2.84 -2.35
C ARG A 13 24.28 -3.81 -1.67
N GLY A 14 23.78 -4.70 -0.82
CA GLY A 14 24.57 -5.75 -0.18
C GLY A 14 24.97 -6.90 -1.12
N TYR A 15 24.40 -6.96 -2.32
CA TYR A 15 24.75 -7.97 -3.31
C TYR A 15 26.17 -7.70 -3.83
N ARG A 16 27.12 -8.56 -3.43
CA ARG A 16 28.53 -8.45 -3.79
C ARG A 16 28.89 -9.07 -5.14
N GLY A 17 27.90 -9.54 -5.91
CA GLY A 17 28.16 -10.25 -7.14
C GLY A 17 28.80 -11.61 -6.84
N HIS A 18 27.99 -12.58 -6.44
CA HIS A 18 28.41 -13.96 -6.65
C HIS A 18 28.37 -14.16 -8.18
N ASN A 19 29.53 -14.06 -8.83
CA ASN A 19 29.81 -14.27 -10.27
C ASN A 19 28.57 -14.67 -11.09
N TYR A 20 27.70 -13.70 -11.37
CA TYR A 20 26.51 -13.96 -12.16
C TYR A 20 26.95 -13.97 -13.62
N GLU A 21 27.02 -15.17 -14.20
CA GLU A 21 27.45 -15.39 -15.59
C GLU A 21 26.27 -15.49 -16.56
N GLY A 22 25.04 -15.23 -16.11
CA GLY A 22 23.85 -15.26 -16.97
C GLY A 22 23.70 -14.00 -17.82
N GLU A 23 22.85 -14.08 -18.85
CA GLU A 23 22.62 -12.97 -19.80
C GLU A 23 21.87 -11.76 -19.21
N ALA A 24 21.26 -11.93 -18.03
CA ALA A 24 20.46 -10.90 -17.39
C ALA A 24 21.30 -9.71 -16.91
N SER A 25 20.79 -8.49 -17.15
CA SER A 25 21.42 -7.29 -16.58
C SER A 25 21.12 -7.19 -15.08
N VAL A 26 22.15 -7.32 -14.23
CA VAL A 26 22.03 -7.15 -12.78
C VAL A 26 22.15 -5.68 -12.40
N MET A 27 21.08 -5.15 -11.82
CA MET A 27 20.97 -3.78 -11.35
C MET A 27 20.92 -3.70 -9.83
N LEU A 28 21.84 -2.94 -9.25
CA LEU A 28 21.88 -2.70 -7.81
C LEU A 28 20.93 -1.56 -7.40
N SER A 29 20.26 -1.74 -6.26
CA SER A 29 19.48 -0.68 -5.62
C SER A 29 20.33 0.58 -5.42
N GLY A 30 19.78 1.76 -5.73
CA GLY A 30 20.50 3.04 -5.58
C GLY A 30 21.34 3.50 -6.77
N HIS A 31 21.35 2.77 -7.90
CA HIS A 31 21.86 3.29 -9.16
C HIS A 31 21.10 4.58 -9.55
N LYS A 32 21.81 5.65 -9.90
CA LYS A 32 21.20 6.96 -10.24
C LYS A 32 21.43 7.40 -11.69
N ARG A 33 22.41 6.82 -12.38
CA ARG A 33 22.81 7.17 -13.75
C ARG A 33 22.44 6.05 -14.73
N GLY A 34 22.19 6.39 -15.99
CA GLY A 34 21.91 5.41 -17.05
C GLY A 34 20.57 4.67 -16.95
N LEU A 35 19.64 5.13 -16.11
CA LEU A 35 18.35 4.46 -15.92
C LEU A 35 17.31 4.94 -16.93
N SER A 36 16.74 4.01 -17.70
CA SER A 36 15.54 4.26 -18.49
C SER A 36 14.33 4.57 -17.58
N PRO A 37 13.26 5.19 -18.10
CA PRO A 37 12.03 5.42 -17.34
C PRO A 37 11.42 4.14 -16.77
N GLN A 38 11.47 3.04 -17.55
CA GLN A 38 11.01 1.73 -17.11
C GLN A 38 11.82 1.21 -15.92
N MET A 39 13.15 1.28 -16.02
CA MET A 39 14.07 0.86 -14.95
C MET A 39 13.84 1.65 -13.66
N LYS A 40 13.59 2.96 -13.76
CA LYS A 40 13.24 3.80 -12.59
C LYS A 40 11.93 3.35 -11.94
N ARG A 41 10.92 3.02 -12.74
CA ARG A 41 9.61 2.55 -12.24
C ARG A 41 9.74 1.18 -11.55
N GLU A 42 10.51 0.27 -12.14
CA GLU A 42 10.76 -1.07 -11.59
C GLU A 42 11.52 -0.98 -10.25
N LEU A 43 12.57 -0.16 -10.17
CA LEU A 43 13.29 0.12 -8.91
C LEU A 43 12.37 0.71 -7.84
N LYS A 44 11.57 1.73 -8.19
CA LYS A 44 10.62 2.35 -7.24
C LYS A 44 9.61 1.34 -6.71
N ARG A 45 9.06 0.48 -7.58
CA ARG A 45 8.13 -0.59 -7.19
C ARG A 45 8.81 -1.56 -6.22
N ARG A 46 10.06 -1.97 -6.50
CA ARG A 46 10.80 -2.90 -5.64
C ARG A 46 11.04 -2.32 -4.26
N SER A 47 11.46 -1.06 -4.15
CA SER A 47 11.65 -0.41 -2.84
C SER A 47 10.36 -0.38 -2.01
N ALA A 48 9.20 -0.17 -2.64
CA ALA A 48 7.92 -0.23 -1.96
C ALA A 48 7.54 -1.66 -1.52
N ILE A 49 7.80 -2.66 -2.37
CA ILE A 49 7.55 -4.08 -2.07
C ILE A 49 8.42 -4.53 -0.88
N GLU A 50 9.71 -4.20 -0.87
CA GLU A 50 10.64 -4.58 0.20
C GLU A 50 10.22 -4.00 1.55
N ALA A 51 9.84 -2.72 1.58
CA ALA A 51 9.28 -2.11 2.78
C ALA A 51 8.02 -2.84 3.26
N THR A 52 7.13 -3.19 2.33
CA THR A 52 5.90 -3.94 2.66
C THR A 52 6.23 -5.32 3.23
N ILE A 53 7.21 -6.05 2.67
CA ILE A 53 7.68 -7.33 3.20
C ILE A 53 8.29 -7.15 4.59
N GLY A 54 9.04 -6.06 4.82
CA GLY A 54 9.55 -5.70 6.15
C GLY A 54 8.43 -5.59 7.19
N HIS A 55 7.38 -4.82 6.88
CA HIS A 55 6.19 -4.72 7.72
C HIS A 55 5.46 -6.06 7.89
N MET A 56 5.37 -6.87 6.85
CA MET A 56 4.77 -8.21 6.97
C MET A 56 5.59 -9.13 7.89
N LYS A 57 6.92 -9.01 7.92
CA LYS A 57 7.77 -9.71 8.89
C LYS A 57 7.49 -9.25 10.31
N THR A 58 7.61 -7.96 10.60
CA THR A 58 7.48 -7.45 11.97
C THR A 58 6.05 -7.41 12.48
N ASP A 59 5.14 -6.82 11.71
CA ASP A 59 3.77 -6.48 12.10
C ASP A 59 2.81 -7.60 11.69
N GLY A 60 3.11 -8.25 10.56
CA GLY A 60 2.38 -9.41 10.06
C GLY A 60 2.82 -10.73 10.70
N ARG A 61 3.92 -10.75 11.47
CA ARG A 61 4.51 -11.96 12.09
C ARG A 61 4.89 -13.04 11.08
N LEU A 62 5.21 -12.65 9.85
CA LEU A 62 5.69 -13.58 8.81
C LEU A 62 6.96 -14.31 9.26
N ASP A 63 7.74 -13.72 10.16
CA ASP A 63 8.95 -14.29 10.76
C ASP A 63 8.68 -15.35 11.86
N ARG A 64 7.43 -15.48 12.34
CA ARG A 64 7.03 -16.38 13.43
C ARG A 64 6.07 -17.44 12.93
N ASN A 65 6.59 -18.38 12.13
CA ASN A 65 5.84 -19.55 11.71
C ASN A 65 5.83 -20.64 12.79
N PHE A 66 4.64 -21.05 13.24
CA PHE A 66 4.46 -22.17 14.18
C PHE A 66 4.03 -23.48 13.47
N LEU A 67 3.81 -23.42 12.15
CA LEU A 67 3.46 -24.58 11.33
C LEU A 67 4.73 -25.32 10.90
N LYS A 68 4.64 -26.64 10.73
CA LYS A 68 5.78 -27.48 10.38
C LYS A 68 5.93 -27.64 8.86
N GLY A 69 7.18 -27.56 8.40
CA GLY A 69 7.59 -27.89 7.04
C GLY A 69 7.17 -26.85 5.99
N GLN A 70 7.56 -27.12 4.74
CA GLN A 70 7.38 -26.20 3.60
C GLN A 70 5.92 -25.84 3.34
N THR A 71 5.00 -26.80 3.53
CA THR A 71 3.56 -26.55 3.43
C THR A 71 3.10 -25.55 4.50
N GLY A 72 3.61 -25.68 5.71
CA GLY A 72 3.36 -24.72 6.80
C GLY A 72 3.88 -23.32 6.48
N ASP A 73 5.08 -23.22 5.92
CA ASP A 73 5.67 -21.94 5.48
C ASP A 73 4.80 -21.25 4.42
N ALA A 74 4.33 -22.02 3.44
CA ALA A 74 3.44 -21.51 2.40
C ALA A 74 2.10 -21.02 2.97
N ILE A 75 1.49 -21.78 3.89
CA ILE A 75 0.25 -21.40 4.56
C ILE A 75 0.44 -20.13 5.38
N ASN A 76 1.52 -20.03 6.17
CA ASN A 76 1.81 -18.85 6.97
C ASN A 76 1.97 -17.61 6.09
N ALA A 77 2.75 -17.71 5.02
CA ALA A 77 2.94 -16.62 4.07
C ALA A 77 1.62 -16.17 3.43
N LEU A 78 0.77 -17.12 3.03
CA LEU A 78 -0.54 -16.84 2.44
C LEU A 78 -1.46 -16.10 3.42
N LEU A 79 -1.55 -16.57 4.67
CA LEU A 79 -2.41 -15.97 5.70
C LEU A 79 -1.92 -14.57 6.11
N VAL A 80 -0.61 -14.36 6.23
CA VAL A 80 -0.07 -13.02 6.50
C VAL A 80 -0.39 -12.05 5.37
N ALA A 81 -0.23 -12.47 4.11
CA ALA A 81 -0.59 -11.66 2.95
C ALA A 81 -2.09 -11.33 2.92
N ALA A 82 -2.95 -12.32 3.15
CA ALA A 82 -4.40 -12.12 3.25
C ALA A 82 -4.76 -11.13 4.37
N GLY A 83 -4.16 -11.28 5.56
CA GLY A 83 -4.34 -10.37 6.68
C GLY A 83 -3.86 -8.94 6.37
N HIS A 84 -2.76 -8.79 5.64
CA HIS A 84 -2.31 -7.47 5.17
C HIS A 84 -3.33 -6.82 4.23
N ASN A 85 -3.82 -7.56 3.24
CA ASN A 85 -4.85 -7.05 2.31
C ASN A 85 -6.14 -6.66 3.05
N MET A 86 -6.60 -7.46 4.01
CA MET A 86 -7.77 -7.13 4.82
C MET A 86 -7.58 -5.82 5.59
N ARG A 87 -6.40 -5.58 6.17
CA ARG A 87 -6.08 -4.29 6.85
C ARG A 87 -6.13 -3.10 5.89
N LEU A 88 -5.62 -3.25 4.66
CA LEU A 88 -5.69 -2.19 3.65
C LEU A 88 -7.14 -1.86 3.28
N ILE A 89 -7.98 -2.87 3.08
CA ILE A 89 -9.40 -2.69 2.79
C ILE A 89 -10.10 -1.98 3.96
N LEU A 90 -9.87 -2.43 5.19
CA LEU A 90 -10.46 -1.81 6.38
C LEU A 90 -10.03 -0.35 6.55
N ASN A 91 -8.75 -0.03 6.30
CA ASN A 91 -8.28 1.35 6.35
C ASN A 91 -8.94 2.24 5.29
N ALA A 92 -9.14 1.72 4.07
CA ALA A 92 -9.84 2.44 3.02
C ALA A 92 -11.31 2.67 3.41
N LEU A 93 -12.00 1.65 3.93
CA LEU A 93 -13.38 1.77 4.39
C LEU A 93 -13.52 2.77 5.54
N ALA A 94 -12.61 2.74 6.51
CA ALA A 94 -12.59 3.69 7.62
C ALA A 94 -12.41 5.13 7.13
N PHE A 95 -11.53 5.35 6.13
CA PHE A 95 -11.36 6.65 5.50
C PHE A 95 -12.65 7.13 4.80
N TRP A 96 -13.28 6.26 4.00
CA TRP A 96 -14.55 6.59 3.33
C TRP A 96 -15.66 6.90 4.33
N LEU A 97 -15.77 6.13 5.41
CA LEU A 97 -16.74 6.37 6.47
C LEU A 97 -16.52 7.74 7.12
N ALA A 98 -15.28 8.07 7.49
CA ALA A 98 -14.93 9.37 8.06
C ALA A 98 -15.25 10.53 7.10
N TRP A 99 -15.02 10.34 5.80
CA TRP A 99 -15.35 11.32 4.78
C TRP A 99 -16.85 11.54 4.65
N ILE A 100 -17.64 10.46 4.59
CA ILE A 100 -19.11 10.52 4.53
C ILE A 100 -19.67 11.23 5.77
N MET A 101 -19.19 10.89 6.97
CA MET A 101 -19.61 11.56 8.21
C MET A 101 -19.31 13.06 8.17
N SER A 102 -18.10 13.45 7.74
CA SER A 102 -17.71 14.86 7.60
C SER A 102 -18.59 15.63 6.61
N VAL A 103 -18.94 15.02 5.47
CA VAL A 103 -19.83 15.65 4.46
C VAL A 103 -21.25 15.77 5.00
N THR A 104 -21.79 14.71 5.59
CA THR A 104 -23.16 14.70 6.14
C THR A 104 -23.32 15.73 7.27
N GLU A 105 -22.36 15.84 8.18
CA GLU A 105 -22.35 16.86 9.23
C GLU A 105 -22.39 18.29 8.68
N LYS A 106 -21.59 18.57 7.65
CA LYS A 106 -21.57 19.89 7.00
C LYS A 106 -22.91 20.21 6.34
N THR A 107 -23.48 19.26 5.60
CA THR A 107 -24.77 19.44 4.94
C THR A 107 -25.88 19.72 5.95
N VAL A 108 -25.94 18.99 7.07
CA VAL A 108 -26.94 19.21 8.12
C VAL A 108 -26.81 20.61 8.74
N LYS A 109 -25.58 21.08 8.98
CA LYS A 109 -25.33 22.44 9.50
C LYS A 109 -25.77 23.53 8.51
N ILE A 110 -25.51 23.36 7.22
CA ILE A 110 -25.94 24.30 6.17
C ILE A 110 -27.46 24.40 6.13
N VAL A 111 -28.17 23.26 6.04
CA VAL A 111 -29.64 23.25 5.97
C VAL A 111 -30.27 23.89 7.21
N LYS A 112 -29.77 23.59 8.40
CA LYS A 112 -30.25 24.23 9.65
C LYS A 112 -30.05 25.75 9.64
N THR A 113 -28.89 26.20 9.15
CA THR A 113 -28.57 27.62 9.07
C THR A 113 -29.48 28.34 8.08
N ASP A 114 -29.71 27.78 6.90
CA ASP A 114 -30.59 28.38 5.88
C ASP A 114 -32.05 28.42 6.33
N THR A 115 -32.54 27.35 6.96
CA THR A 115 -33.90 27.29 7.51
C THR A 115 -34.10 28.38 8.58
N SER A 116 -33.11 28.56 9.47
CA SER A 116 -33.15 29.60 10.49
C SER A 116 -33.16 31.01 9.88
N ARG A 117 -32.37 31.27 8.83
CA ARG A 117 -32.37 32.56 8.12
C ARG A 117 -33.69 32.84 7.41
N LEU A 118 -34.33 31.84 6.80
CA LEU A 118 -35.62 31.98 6.14
C LEU A 118 -36.73 32.32 7.13
N MET A 119 -36.76 31.66 8.30
CA MET A 119 -37.74 31.95 9.35
C MET A 119 -37.60 33.38 9.90
N ILE A 120 -36.36 33.85 10.13
CA ILE A 120 -36.10 35.24 10.56
C ILE A 120 -36.62 36.23 9.51
N ARG A 121 -36.31 36.01 8.22
CA ARG A 121 -36.78 36.89 7.13
C ARG A 121 -38.30 36.94 7.04
N TYR A 122 -38.98 35.81 7.20
CA TYR A 122 -40.44 35.76 7.17
C TYR A 122 -41.06 36.59 8.32
N GLN A 123 -40.54 36.45 9.54
CA GLN A 123 -41.00 37.24 10.70
C GLN A 123 -40.76 38.74 10.54
N THR A 124 -39.63 39.14 9.93
CA THR A 124 -39.30 40.56 9.72
C THR A 124 -40.14 41.20 8.60
N SER A 125 -40.68 40.39 7.69
CA SER A 125 -41.55 40.85 6.58
C SER A 125 -43.01 41.04 6.98
N MET A 126 -43.44 40.50 8.12
CA MET A 126 -44.83 40.55 8.61
C MET A 126 -45.05 41.54 9.76
N ALA A 127 -43.97 42.17 10.24
CA ALA A 127 -43.99 43.26 11.22
C ALA A 127 -43.92 44.61 10.50
#